data_AF-A0A1J5PT68-F1
#
_entry.id   AF-A0A1J5PT68-F1
#
_cell.length_a   1.000
_cell.length_b   1.000
_cell.length_c   1.000
_cell.angle_alpha   90.00
_cell.angle_beta   90.00
_cell.angle_gamma   90.00
#
_symmetry.space_group_name_H-M   'P 1'
#
loop_
_entity.id
_entity.type
_entity.pdbx_description
1 polymer ?
#
loop_
_entity_poly.entity_id
_entity_poly.type
_entity_poly.pdbx_seq_one_letter_code
_entity_poly.pdbx_strand_id
1 'polypeptide(L)'
;MTIREQVLDASFLAQHGRYVGALTTLMLAIAASSRRTFPKGTKSRKEPKKEMPDQEAFTLFLGGRIRKILFGDFGSPDEGTSGISVGFRGKEHDIALILYKYYRCELVHDGELPEDVEFIAASQPASGLTVGNRGFQVSISAGDKLALDHGWIDLLVDAVTNARCNGAEFGIQHFDLIPLAGTDDSTILTSLVAKYGTSPGRVQILKHAVRRISPASILGESNSAVQEQFRKLVESQEINGGAITGLSGHNFTDRLGNLQQRGLELLREIAAGYQLVAAA
;
A
#
# COMPACT_ATOMS: atom_id res chain seq x y z
N MET A 1 -26.31 2.00 3.37
CA MET A 1 -25.01 2.15 4.04
C MET A 1 -23.93 2.17 2.96
N THR A 2 -23.21 3.28 2.87
CA THR A 2 -22.10 3.50 1.93
C THR A 2 -20.78 2.99 2.53
N ILE A 3 -19.71 2.93 1.73
CA ILE A 3 -18.38 2.50 2.22
C ILE A 3 -17.85 3.54 3.21
N ARG A 4 -18.09 4.82 2.94
CA ARG A 4 -17.74 5.95 3.81
C ARG A 4 -18.48 5.88 5.14
N GLU A 5 -19.78 5.59 5.14
CA GLU A 5 -20.53 5.39 6.39
C GLU A 5 -19.93 4.24 7.21
N GLN A 6 -19.58 3.11 6.59
CA GLN A 6 -18.94 2.00 7.30
C GLN A 6 -17.58 2.37 7.89
N VAL A 7 -16.76 3.13 7.16
CA VAL A 7 -15.48 3.62 7.69
C VAL A 7 -15.68 4.55 8.88
N LEU A 8 -16.63 5.50 8.78
CA LEU A 8 -16.94 6.42 9.88
C LEU A 8 -17.47 5.68 11.11
N ASP A 9 -18.36 4.72 10.93
CA ASP A 9 -18.89 3.88 12.01
C ASP A 9 -17.78 3.06 12.67
N ALA A 10 -16.87 2.48 11.87
CA ALA A 10 -15.73 1.74 12.39
C ALA A 10 -14.79 2.64 13.22
N SER A 11 -14.46 3.83 12.72
CA SER A 11 -13.66 4.81 13.46
C SER A 11 -14.34 5.22 14.76
N PHE A 12 -15.66 5.47 14.74
CA PHE A 12 -16.43 5.78 15.93
C PHE A 12 -16.38 4.65 16.96
N LEU A 13 -16.58 3.39 16.53
CA LEU A 13 -16.50 2.23 17.40
C LEU A 13 -15.12 2.08 18.03
N ALA A 14 -14.05 2.26 17.26
CA ALA A 14 -12.67 2.18 17.75
C ALA A 14 -12.38 3.25 18.81
N GLN A 15 -12.81 4.50 18.58
CA GLN A 15 -12.65 5.62 19.53
C GLN A 15 -13.35 5.36 20.87
N HIS A 16 -14.40 4.53 20.88
CA HIS A 16 -15.16 4.16 22.08
C HIS A 16 -14.76 2.77 22.63
N GLY A 17 -13.60 2.25 22.23
CA GLY A 17 -13.05 0.98 22.74
C GLY A 17 -13.75 -0.28 22.22
N ARG A 18 -14.60 -0.18 21.20
CA ARG A 18 -15.33 -1.29 20.59
C ARG A 18 -14.59 -1.86 19.38
N TYR A 19 -13.35 -2.31 19.61
CA TYR A 19 -12.39 -2.67 18.56
C TYR A 19 -12.84 -3.84 17.66
N VAL A 20 -13.42 -4.90 18.23
CA VAL A 20 -13.96 -6.03 17.42
C VAL A 20 -15.09 -5.54 16.51
N GLY A 21 -15.99 -4.70 17.03
CA GLY A 21 -17.06 -4.11 16.21
C GLY A 21 -16.52 -3.19 15.10
N ALA A 22 -15.47 -2.41 15.40
CA ALA A 22 -14.79 -1.61 14.40
C ALA A 22 -14.17 -2.48 13.28
N LEU A 23 -13.49 -3.56 13.68
CA LEU A 23 -12.88 -4.50 12.75
C LEU A 23 -13.93 -5.18 11.85
N THR A 24 -15.02 -5.68 12.43
CA THR A 24 -16.13 -6.28 11.67
C THR A 24 -16.71 -5.30 10.65
N THR A 25 -16.91 -4.04 11.05
CA THR A 25 -17.42 -2.99 10.16
C THR A 25 -16.44 -2.69 9.02
N LEU A 26 -15.14 -2.67 9.29
CA LEU A 26 -14.10 -2.51 8.26
C LEU A 26 -14.06 -3.70 7.29
N MET A 27 -14.28 -4.93 7.76
CA MET A 27 -14.35 -6.10 6.88
C MET A 27 -15.47 -5.96 5.84
N LEU A 28 -16.59 -5.33 6.19
CA LEU A 28 -17.66 -5.00 5.25
C LEU A 28 -17.21 -3.95 4.23
N ALA A 29 -16.53 -2.90 4.69
CA ALA A 29 -16.05 -1.81 3.83
C ALA A 29 -15.02 -2.32 2.81
N ILE A 30 -14.13 -3.21 3.24
CA ILE A 30 -13.14 -3.88 2.38
C ILE A 30 -13.83 -4.81 1.39
N ALA A 31 -14.84 -5.57 1.80
CA ALA A 31 -15.58 -6.45 0.90
C ALA A 31 -16.34 -5.65 -0.18
N ALA A 32 -16.94 -4.51 0.18
CA ALA A 32 -17.57 -3.62 -0.79
C ALA A 32 -16.53 -3.01 -1.74
N SER A 33 -15.39 -2.56 -1.22
CA SER A 33 -14.29 -1.98 -2.00
C SER A 33 -13.70 -2.99 -2.98
N SER A 34 -13.51 -4.24 -2.54
CA SER A 34 -12.98 -5.30 -3.40
C SER A 34 -13.92 -5.63 -4.56
N ARG A 35 -15.24 -5.50 -4.37
CA ARG A 35 -16.23 -5.68 -5.45
C ARG A 35 -16.37 -4.48 -6.37
N ARG A 36 -15.99 -3.28 -5.94
CA ARG A 36 -15.79 -2.14 -6.86
C ARG A 36 -14.57 -2.35 -7.74
N THR A 37 -13.48 -2.84 -7.17
CA THR A 37 -12.25 -3.17 -7.91
C THR A 37 -12.45 -4.36 -8.84
N PHE A 38 -13.19 -5.39 -8.38
CA PHE A 38 -13.48 -6.62 -9.12
C PHE A 38 -15.00 -6.87 -9.19
N PRO A 39 -15.70 -6.21 -10.13
CA PRO A 39 -17.14 -6.42 -10.33
C PRO A 39 -17.48 -7.89 -10.61
N LYS A 40 -18.74 -8.28 -10.35
CA LYS A 40 -19.23 -9.62 -10.68
C LYS A 40 -19.00 -9.94 -12.17
N GLY A 41 -18.62 -11.18 -12.47
CA GLY A 41 -18.19 -11.60 -13.80
C GLY A 41 -16.71 -11.40 -14.11
N THR A 42 -15.95 -10.67 -13.28
CA THR A 42 -14.47 -10.62 -13.39
C THR A 42 -13.91 -12.03 -13.35
N LYS A 43 -12.99 -12.36 -14.28
CA LYS A 43 -12.36 -13.68 -14.32
C LYS A 43 -11.38 -13.86 -13.16
N SER A 44 -11.39 -15.05 -12.56
CA SER A 44 -10.40 -15.42 -11.55
C SER A 44 -9.00 -15.38 -12.14
N ARG A 45 -8.01 -14.90 -11.38
CA ARG A 45 -6.60 -14.95 -11.78
C ARG A 45 -6.01 -16.33 -11.52
N LYS A 46 -6.49 -17.00 -10.48
CA LYS A 46 -6.10 -18.38 -10.15
C LYS A 46 -6.70 -19.38 -11.14
N GLU A 47 -7.96 -19.16 -11.54
CA GLU A 47 -8.69 -20.05 -12.44
C GLU A 47 -9.38 -19.26 -13.58
N PRO A 48 -8.66 -18.86 -14.64
CA PRO A 48 -9.17 -17.94 -15.68
C PRO A 48 -10.47 -18.34 -16.38
N LYS A 49 -10.85 -19.61 -16.31
CA LYS A 49 -12.11 -20.13 -16.86
C LYS A 49 -13.33 -19.81 -15.97
N LYS A 50 -13.12 -19.48 -14.70
CA LYS A 50 -14.17 -19.23 -13.70
C LYS A 50 -14.29 -17.74 -13.38
N GLU A 51 -15.42 -17.37 -12.79
CA GLU A 51 -15.58 -16.06 -12.16
C GLU A 51 -14.77 -15.97 -10.87
N MET A 52 -14.32 -14.77 -10.54
CA MET A 52 -13.54 -14.49 -9.35
C MET A 52 -14.38 -14.67 -8.07
N PRO A 53 -14.04 -15.65 -7.21
CA PRO A 53 -14.72 -15.85 -5.95
C PRO A 53 -14.45 -14.68 -4.99
N ASP A 54 -15.29 -14.57 -3.97
CA ASP A 54 -15.23 -13.48 -2.99
C ASP A 54 -13.90 -13.39 -2.25
N GLN A 55 -13.39 -14.54 -1.83
CA GLN A 55 -12.08 -14.66 -1.21
C GLN A 55 -10.97 -14.10 -2.08
N GLU A 56 -10.99 -14.39 -3.38
CA GLU A 56 -9.94 -13.91 -4.28
C GLU A 56 -10.02 -12.39 -4.46
N ALA A 57 -11.20 -11.85 -4.72
CA ALA A 57 -11.40 -10.41 -4.84
C ALA A 57 -10.94 -9.68 -3.56
N PHE A 58 -11.37 -10.16 -2.39
CA PHE A 58 -11.02 -9.58 -1.10
C PHE A 58 -9.51 -9.61 -0.84
N THR A 59 -8.89 -10.79 -0.98
CA THR A 59 -7.47 -10.96 -0.65
C THR A 59 -6.56 -10.21 -1.61
N LEU A 60 -6.89 -10.18 -2.92
CA LEU A 60 -6.13 -9.41 -3.90
C LEU A 60 -6.22 -7.91 -3.62
N PHE A 61 -7.42 -7.38 -3.39
CA PHE A 61 -7.61 -5.97 -3.08
C PHE A 61 -6.85 -5.60 -1.80
N LEU A 62 -7.14 -6.28 -0.69
CA LEU A 62 -6.59 -5.91 0.61
C LEU A 62 -5.07 -6.10 0.66
N GLY A 63 -4.55 -7.21 0.11
CA GLY A 63 -3.11 -7.45 0.08
C GLY A 63 -2.36 -6.39 -0.71
N GLY A 64 -2.87 -6.00 -1.89
CA GLY A 64 -2.30 -4.89 -2.67
C GLY A 64 -2.23 -3.58 -1.87
N ARG A 65 -3.30 -3.25 -1.13
CA ARG A 65 -3.36 -2.04 -0.29
C ARG A 65 -2.37 -2.09 0.88
N ILE A 66 -2.37 -3.19 1.65
CA ILE A 66 -1.44 -3.38 2.79
C ILE A 66 0.00 -3.19 2.34
N ARG A 67 0.37 -3.80 1.20
CA ARG A 67 1.73 -3.73 0.67
C ARG A 67 2.13 -2.29 0.35
N LYS A 68 1.25 -1.51 -0.29
CA LYS A 68 1.53 -0.12 -0.65
C LYS A 68 1.69 0.78 0.58
N ILE A 69 0.84 0.59 1.58
CA ILE A 69 0.85 1.39 2.81
C ILE A 69 2.15 1.09 3.60
N LEU A 70 2.44 -0.19 3.85
CA LEU A 70 3.55 -0.59 4.72
C LEU A 70 4.92 -0.60 4.03
N PHE A 71 4.99 -0.92 2.73
CA PHE A 71 6.27 -1.08 2.03
C PHE A 71 6.53 -0.06 0.92
N GLY A 72 5.53 0.77 0.60
CA GLY A 72 5.62 1.84 -0.40
C GLY A 72 4.98 1.48 -1.75
N ASP A 73 4.54 2.52 -2.47
CA ASP A 73 3.87 2.40 -3.78
C ASP A 73 4.84 2.61 -4.96
N PHE A 74 5.80 1.69 -5.12
CA PHE A 74 6.86 1.76 -6.12
C PHE A 74 6.51 0.99 -7.41
N GLY A 75 5.38 1.34 -8.04
CA GLY A 75 4.96 0.76 -9.32
C GLY A 75 4.33 -0.64 -9.22
N SER A 76 3.99 -1.08 -8.01
CA SER A 76 3.19 -2.31 -7.83
C SER A 76 1.72 -2.08 -8.20
N PRO A 77 1.03 -3.08 -8.76
CA PRO A 77 -0.43 -3.03 -8.93
C PRO A 77 -1.14 -2.73 -7.60
N ASP A 78 -2.35 -2.14 -7.65
CA ASP A 78 -3.20 -1.93 -6.46
C ASP A 78 -3.75 -3.22 -5.83
N GLU A 79 -3.28 -4.37 -6.30
CA GLU A 79 -3.78 -5.69 -6.02
C GLU A 79 -2.62 -6.71 -5.89
N GLY A 80 -2.89 -7.82 -5.21
CA GLY A 80 -1.94 -8.94 -5.04
C GLY A 80 -1.74 -9.29 -3.57
N THR A 81 -0.58 -9.86 -3.25
CA THR A 81 -0.24 -10.26 -1.87
C THR A 81 0.07 -9.05 -0.99
N SER A 82 -0.01 -9.24 0.33
CA SER A 82 0.34 -8.22 1.33
C SER A 82 1.83 -8.01 1.48
N GLY A 83 2.65 -8.98 1.09
CA GLY A 83 4.07 -9.03 1.42
C GLY A 83 4.35 -9.51 2.85
N ILE A 84 3.32 -9.89 3.60
CA ILE A 84 3.40 -10.39 4.98
C ILE A 84 2.89 -11.84 5.00
N SER A 85 3.81 -12.77 5.25
CA SER A 85 3.51 -14.19 5.46
C SER A 85 3.59 -14.50 6.96
N VAL A 86 2.58 -15.18 7.49
CA VAL A 86 2.44 -15.53 8.90
C VAL A 86 2.28 -17.05 9.02
N GLY A 87 3.10 -17.68 9.85
CA GLY A 87 2.95 -19.10 10.19
C GLY A 87 1.80 -19.29 11.19
N PHE A 88 0.75 -20.01 10.81
CA PHE A 88 -0.39 -20.29 11.69
C PHE A 88 -0.96 -21.68 11.39
N ARG A 89 -1.23 -22.48 12.44
CA ARG A 89 -1.70 -23.87 12.34
C ARG A 89 -0.83 -24.74 11.41
N GLY A 90 0.50 -24.60 11.54
CA GLY A 90 1.48 -25.38 10.78
C GLY A 90 1.57 -25.03 9.29
N LYS A 91 0.98 -23.91 8.85
CA LYS A 91 1.02 -23.44 7.46
C LYS A 91 1.37 -21.96 7.40
N GLU A 92 2.04 -21.56 6.32
CA GLU A 92 2.24 -20.15 6.01
C GLU A 92 1.02 -19.57 5.29
N HIS A 93 0.59 -18.38 5.74
CA HIS A 93 -0.56 -17.68 5.21
C HIS A 93 -0.24 -16.20 4.98
N ASP A 94 -0.68 -15.67 3.83
CA ASP A 94 -0.69 -14.22 3.62
C ASP A 94 -1.68 -13.55 4.59
N ILE A 95 -1.33 -12.40 5.15
CA ILE A 95 -2.18 -11.74 6.17
C ILE A 95 -3.55 -11.33 5.62
N ALA A 96 -3.69 -11.03 4.32
CA ALA A 96 -5.00 -10.74 3.75
C ALA A 96 -5.91 -11.98 3.75
N LEU A 97 -5.33 -13.19 3.61
CA LEU A 97 -6.05 -14.45 3.72
C LEU A 97 -6.47 -14.73 5.17
N ILE A 98 -5.59 -14.44 6.14
CA ILE A 98 -5.90 -14.51 7.57
C ILE A 98 -7.09 -13.59 7.92
N LEU A 99 -7.03 -12.33 7.48
CA LEU A 99 -8.10 -11.35 7.71
C LEU A 99 -9.42 -11.81 7.08
N TYR A 100 -9.39 -12.32 5.84
CA TYR A 100 -10.59 -12.85 5.21
C TYR A 100 -11.17 -14.03 5.98
N LYS A 101 -10.35 -15.04 6.29
CA LYS A 101 -10.84 -16.30 6.81
C LYS A 101 -11.29 -16.17 8.26
N TYR A 102 -10.45 -15.60 9.12
CA TYR A 102 -10.68 -15.64 10.57
C TYR A 102 -11.32 -14.37 11.10
N TYR A 103 -10.92 -13.20 10.60
CA TYR A 103 -11.45 -11.91 11.09
C TYR A 103 -12.68 -11.41 10.33
N ARG A 104 -13.01 -12.00 9.18
CA ARG A 104 -14.26 -11.74 8.46
C ARG A 104 -15.20 -12.92 8.53
N CYS A 105 -14.87 -14.08 7.96
CA CYS A 105 -15.85 -15.16 7.84
C CYS A 105 -16.33 -15.65 9.22
N GLU A 106 -15.43 -15.98 10.15
CA GLU A 106 -15.82 -16.47 11.48
C GLU A 106 -16.54 -15.38 12.29
N LEU A 107 -15.98 -14.16 12.36
CA LEU A 107 -16.62 -13.04 13.07
C LEU A 107 -18.03 -12.69 12.54
N VAL A 108 -18.25 -12.82 11.22
CA VAL A 108 -19.55 -12.50 10.61
C VAL A 108 -20.54 -13.68 10.70
N HIS A 109 -20.07 -14.92 10.62
CA HIS A 109 -20.95 -16.09 10.64
C HIS A 109 -21.24 -16.60 12.05
N ASP A 110 -20.22 -16.65 12.90
CA ASP A 110 -20.28 -17.25 14.23
C ASP A 110 -20.38 -16.19 15.34
N GLY A 111 -20.14 -14.91 15.02
CA GLY A 111 -20.27 -13.78 15.94
C GLY A 111 -19.10 -13.63 16.92
N GLU A 112 -18.08 -14.49 16.81
CA GLU A 112 -16.89 -14.49 17.66
C GLU A 112 -15.63 -14.87 16.87
N LEU A 113 -14.47 -14.54 17.43
CA LEU A 113 -13.19 -15.00 16.89
C LEU A 113 -12.91 -16.43 17.37
N PRO A 114 -12.24 -17.27 16.56
CA PRO A 114 -11.75 -18.57 17.03
C PRO A 114 -10.87 -18.44 18.28
N GLU A 115 -10.86 -19.46 19.15
CA GLU A 115 -10.11 -19.44 20.42
C GLU A 115 -8.60 -19.17 20.28
N ASP A 116 -8.05 -19.48 19.11
CA ASP A 116 -6.64 -19.29 18.74
C ASP A 116 -6.38 -18.03 17.91
N VAL A 117 -7.36 -17.12 17.82
CA VAL A 117 -7.27 -15.84 17.12
C VAL A 117 -7.71 -14.70 18.03
N GLU A 118 -6.87 -13.69 18.19
CA GLU A 118 -7.11 -12.59 19.14
C GLU A 118 -6.93 -11.21 18.51
N PHE A 119 -7.76 -10.25 18.93
CA PHE A 119 -7.62 -8.85 18.58
C PHE A 119 -7.40 -8.02 19.83
N ILE A 120 -6.17 -7.55 20.03
CA ILE A 120 -5.70 -7.04 21.33
C ILE A 120 -5.09 -5.65 21.21
N ALA A 121 -4.99 -4.95 22.34
CA ALA A 121 -4.22 -3.71 22.39
C ALA A 121 -2.76 -3.99 22.05
N ALA A 122 -2.07 -2.99 21.46
CA ALA A 122 -0.64 -3.09 21.21
C ALA A 122 0.11 -3.34 22.54
N SER A 123 0.53 -4.57 22.76
CA SER A 123 1.34 -4.96 23.91
C SER A 123 2.83 -4.79 23.59
N GLN A 124 3.61 -4.31 24.57
CA GLN A 124 5.08 -4.32 24.54
C GLN A 124 5.63 -5.73 24.18
N PRO A 125 6.82 -5.81 23.56
CA PRO A 125 7.08 -6.65 22.39
C PRO A 125 6.78 -8.11 22.71
N ALA A 126 5.59 -8.56 22.32
CA ALA A 126 5.32 -9.98 22.17
C ALA A 126 6.24 -10.50 21.05
N SER A 127 6.73 -11.72 21.20
CA SER A 127 7.45 -12.44 20.15
C SER A 127 6.63 -12.44 18.86
N GLY A 128 6.94 -11.51 17.95
CA GLY A 128 6.07 -11.18 16.83
C GLY A 128 6.72 -10.21 15.85
N LEU A 129 6.12 -10.09 14.67
CA LEU A 129 6.52 -9.16 13.63
C LEU A 129 5.83 -7.82 13.87
N THR A 130 6.60 -6.76 14.10
CA THR A 130 6.12 -5.38 14.05
C THR A 130 6.55 -4.74 12.74
N VAL A 131 5.58 -4.22 11.99
CA VAL A 131 5.81 -3.51 10.72
C VAL A 131 5.20 -2.12 10.84
N GLY A 132 5.91 -1.10 10.37
CA GLY A 132 5.38 0.26 10.37
C GLY A 132 5.94 1.12 9.27
N ASN A 133 5.11 2.04 8.77
CA ASN A 133 5.45 3.03 7.77
C ASN A 133 4.45 4.19 7.84
N ARG A 134 4.87 5.42 7.52
CA ARG A 134 4.00 6.62 7.45
C ARG A 134 3.09 6.83 8.68
N GLY A 135 3.59 6.52 9.87
CA GLY A 135 2.82 6.64 11.12
C GLY A 135 1.91 5.47 11.45
N PHE A 136 1.78 4.48 10.55
CA PHE A 136 1.16 3.19 10.86
C PHE A 136 2.16 2.30 11.56
N GLN A 137 1.73 1.64 12.62
CA GLN A 137 2.48 0.59 13.29
C GLN A 137 1.50 -0.54 13.61
N VAL A 138 1.80 -1.73 13.09
CA VAL A 138 1.00 -2.93 13.30
C VAL A 138 1.88 -4.07 13.76
N SER A 139 1.35 -4.89 14.64
CA SER A 139 2.03 -6.06 15.18
C SER A 139 1.22 -7.32 14.89
N ILE A 140 1.96 -8.40 14.67
CA ILE A 140 1.44 -9.74 14.45
C ILE A 140 2.23 -10.65 15.38
N SER A 141 1.57 -11.29 16.34
CA SER A 141 2.15 -12.40 17.07
C SER A 141 1.60 -13.71 16.51
N ALA A 142 2.49 -14.68 16.34
CA ALA A 142 2.14 -15.98 15.80
C ALA A 142 2.93 -17.07 16.54
N GLY A 143 2.19 -17.99 17.16
CA GLY A 143 2.67 -19.15 17.89
C GLY A 143 1.53 -20.15 18.03
N ASP A 144 1.15 -20.50 19.26
CA ASP A 144 -0.07 -21.28 19.53
C ASP A 144 -1.34 -20.48 19.20
N LYS A 145 -1.27 -19.15 19.31
CA LYS A 145 -2.32 -18.22 18.91
C LYS A 145 -1.80 -17.19 17.92
N LEU A 146 -2.71 -16.69 17.09
CA LEU A 146 -2.50 -15.58 16.19
C LEU A 146 -3.15 -14.33 16.78
N ALA A 147 -2.38 -13.27 17.06
CA ALA A 147 -2.94 -12.01 17.51
C ALA A 147 -2.57 -10.85 16.57
N LEU A 148 -3.57 -10.02 16.28
CA LEU A 148 -3.40 -8.72 15.62
C LEU A 148 -3.65 -7.61 16.64
N ASP A 149 -2.84 -6.55 16.58
CA ASP A 149 -3.05 -5.39 17.44
C ASP A 149 -4.10 -4.42 16.90
N HIS A 150 -4.60 -3.51 17.75
CA HIS A 150 -5.57 -2.50 17.33
C HIS A 150 -5.04 -1.52 16.27
N GLY A 151 -3.72 -1.43 16.04
CA GLY A 151 -3.13 -0.58 14.99
C GLY A 151 -3.58 -0.99 13.59
N TRP A 152 -4.04 -2.23 13.42
CA TRP A 152 -4.66 -2.70 12.19
C TRP A 152 -5.91 -1.90 11.81
N ILE A 153 -6.66 -1.32 12.75
CA ILE A 153 -7.84 -0.51 12.41
C ILE A 153 -7.45 0.69 11.55
N ASP A 154 -6.45 1.47 11.96
CA ASP A 154 -6.03 2.67 11.23
C ASP A 154 -5.48 2.32 9.85
N LEU A 155 -4.72 1.22 9.78
CA LEU A 155 -4.22 0.70 8.50
C LEU A 155 -5.36 0.30 7.56
N LEU A 156 -6.38 -0.38 8.08
CA LEU A 156 -7.52 -0.85 7.27
C LEU A 156 -8.44 0.31 6.86
N VAL A 157 -8.58 1.33 7.71
CA VAL A 157 -9.21 2.60 7.33
C VAL A 157 -8.48 3.19 6.14
N ASP A 158 -7.16 3.36 6.21
CA ASP A 158 -6.36 3.89 5.11
C ASP A 158 -6.45 3.05 3.83
N ALA A 159 -6.43 1.72 3.99
CA ALA A 159 -6.58 0.78 2.88
C ALA A 159 -7.87 0.99 2.08
N VAL A 160 -8.96 1.39 2.76
CA VAL A 160 -10.26 1.66 2.16
C VAL A 160 -10.39 3.10 1.67
N THR A 161 -10.05 4.10 2.48
CA THR A 161 -10.26 5.53 2.17
C THR A 161 -9.40 5.96 0.99
N ASN A 162 -8.13 5.57 0.97
CA ASN A 162 -7.16 5.93 -0.05
C ASN A 162 -7.14 4.96 -1.25
N ALA A 163 -8.08 4.01 -1.33
CA ALA A 163 -8.21 3.15 -2.51
C ALA A 163 -8.75 3.94 -3.70
N ARG A 164 -8.19 3.69 -4.90
CA ARG A 164 -8.63 4.35 -6.14
C ARG A 164 -10.13 4.20 -6.39
N CYS A 165 -10.65 2.99 -6.23
CA CYS A 165 -12.06 2.66 -6.43
C CYS A 165 -13.03 3.38 -5.47
N ASN A 166 -12.51 4.00 -4.40
CA ASN A 166 -13.30 4.75 -3.43
C ASN A 166 -13.02 6.25 -3.47
N GLY A 167 -12.06 6.71 -4.28
CA GLY A 167 -11.59 8.10 -4.26
C GLY A 167 -12.73 9.12 -4.34
N ALA A 168 -13.66 8.96 -5.28
CA ALA A 168 -14.81 9.86 -5.44
C ALA A 168 -15.68 9.98 -4.17
N GLU A 169 -15.89 8.88 -3.44
CA GLU A 169 -16.73 8.86 -2.23
C GLU A 169 -16.06 9.59 -1.05
N PHE A 170 -14.73 9.57 -1.01
CA PHE A 170 -13.91 10.25 0.00
C PHE A 170 -13.40 11.62 -0.46
N GLY A 171 -13.75 12.09 -1.66
CA GLY A 171 -13.26 13.36 -2.20
C GLY A 171 -11.76 13.36 -2.52
N ILE A 172 -11.19 12.20 -2.81
CA ILE A 172 -9.77 12.01 -3.10
C ILE A 172 -9.59 11.81 -4.60
N GLN A 173 -8.83 12.72 -5.21
CA GLN A 173 -8.42 12.59 -6.60
C GLN A 173 -7.12 11.80 -6.69
N HIS A 174 -7.13 10.73 -7.48
CA HIS A 174 -5.95 9.92 -7.75
C HIS A 174 -5.30 10.37 -9.06
N PHE A 175 -3.98 10.18 -9.15
CA PHE A 175 -3.22 10.57 -10.33
C PHE A 175 -2.30 9.44 -10.77
N ASP A 176 -2.22 9.26 -12.09
CA ASP A 176 -1.29 8.37 -12.75
C ASP A 176 -0.20 9.14 -13.44
N LEU A 177 1.01 8.59 -13.35
CA LEU A 177 2.16 9.08 -14.10
C LEU A 177 2.27 8.24 -15.36
N ILE A 178 1.82 8.78 -16.49
CA ILE A 178 1.83 8.10 -17.78
C ILE A 178 2.94 8.64 -18.68
N PRO A 179 3.54 7.80 -19.55
CA PRO A 179 4.48 8.27 -20.55
C PRO A 179 3.88 9.36 -21.44
N LEU A 180 4.71 10.29 -21.91
CA LEU A 180 4.31 11.23 -22.95
C LEU A 180 3.98 10.49 -24.26
N ALA A 181 3.03 11.04 -25.03
CA ALA A 181 2.49 10.43 -26.23
C ALA A 181 3.58 9.94 -27.19
N GLY A 182 3.47 8.69 -27.66
CA GLY A 182 4.43 8.07 -28.57
C GLY A 182 5.57 7.32 -27.89
N THR A 183 5.60 7.25 -26.55
CA THR A 183 6.62 6.53 -25.79
C THR A 183 6.00 5.43 -24.94
N ASP A 184 6.64 4.26 -24.89
CA ASP A 184 6.22 3.15 -24.05
C ASP A 184 6.97 3.16 -22.69
N ASP A 185 6.26 2.80 -21.62
CA ASP A 185 6.78 2.82 -20.24
C ASP A 185 8.01 1.91 -20.08
N SER A 186 7.93 0.71 -20.67
CA SER A 186 9.01 -0.27 -20.59
C SER A 186 10.25 0.19 -21.35
N THR A 187 10.05 0.93 -22.44
CA THR A 187 11.12 1.53 -23.24
C THR A 187 11.85 2.61 -22.45
N ILE A 188 11.12 3.53 -21.81
CA ILE A 188 11.72 4.58 -20.97
C ILE A 188 12.47 3.94 -19.79
N LEU A 189 11.84 2.99 -19.10
CA LEU A 189 12.44 2.31 -17.96
C LEU A 189 13.74 1.60 -18.34
N THR A 190 13.75 0.86 -19.46
CA THR A 190 14.93 0.15 -19.95
C THR A 190 16.06 1.12 -20.30
N SER A 191 15.72 2.24 -20.96
CA SER A 191 16.69 3.28 -21.30
C SER A 191 17.34 3.89 -20.06
N LEU A 192 16.55 4.26 -19.05
CA LEU A 192 17.05 4.84 -17.81
C LEU A 192 17.90 3.85 -17.01
N VAL A 193 17.47 2.58 -16.94
CA VAL A 193 18.22 1.50 -16.29
C VAL A 193 19.60 1.33 -16.91
N ALA A 194 19.67 1.28 -18.25
CA ALA A 194 20.92 1.13 -18.98
C ALA A 194 21.82 2.38 -18.81
N LYS A 195 21.26 3.58 -18.99
CA LYS A 195 22.00 4.84 -18.89
C LYS A 195 22.60 5.06 -17.50
N TYR A 196 21.84 4.76 -16.46
CA TYR A 196 22.26 4.99 -15.08
C TYR A 196 22.89 3.77 -14.42
N GLY A 197 23.05 2.63 -15.12
CA GLY A 197 23.66 1.42 -14.58
C GLY A 197 23.02 0.99 -13.26
N THR A 198 21.68 0.90 -13.23
CA THR A 198 20.90 0.68 -12.01
C THR A 198 19.87 -0.44 -12.17
N SER A 199 18.95 -0.60 -11.22
CA SER A 199 17.87 -1.58 -11.32
C SER A 199 16.52 -0.91 -11.61
N PRO A 200 15.56 -1.64 -12.23
CA PRO A 200 14.21 -1.13 -12.44
C PRO A 200 13.56 -0.61 -11.15
N GLY A 201 13.73 -1.33 -10.03
CA GLY A 201 13.18 -0.94 -8.73
C GLY A 201 13.65 0.43 -8.25
N ARG A 202 14.92 0.80 -8.48
CA ARG A 202 15.44 2.12 -8.10
C ARG A 202 14.87 3.24 -8.95
N VAL A 203 14.71 2.99 -10.25
CA VAL A 203 14.01 3.93 -11.15
C VAL A 203 12.55 4.08 -10.73
N GLN A 204 11.87 2.99 -10.32
CA GLN A 204 10.49 3.06 -9.82
C GLN A 204 10.35 3.85 -8.51
N ILE A 205 11.34 3.78 -7.61
CA ILE A 205 11.38 4.64 -6.40
C ILE A 205 11.44 6.12 -6.79
N LEU A 206 12.33 6.50 -7.71
CA LEU A 206 12.44 7.89 -8.15
C LEU A 206 11.23 8.32 -8.99
N LYS A 207 10.64 7.41 -9.78
CA LYS A 207 9.38 7.64 -10.50
C LYS A 207 8.22 7.90 -9.54
N HIS A 208 8.17 7.19 -8.41
CA HIS A 208 7.23 7.51 -7.33
C HIS A 208 7.44 8.93 -6.79
N ALA A 209 8.69 9.35 -6.55
CA ALA A 209 8.97 10.71 -6.13
C ALA A 209 8.54 11.76 -7.18
N VAL A 210 8.77 11.51 -8.48
CA VAL A 210 8.26 12.37 -9.57
C VAL A 210 6.75 12.48 -9.52
N ARG A 211 6.02 11.39 -9.28
CA ARG A 211 4.56 11.42 -9.16
C ARG A 211 4.08 12.27 -7.97
N ARG A 212 4.79 12.24 -6.83
CA ARG A 212 4.41 12.99 -5.62
C ARG A 212 4.75 14.48 -5.70
N ILE A 213 5.83 14.84 -6.38
CA ILE A 213 6.26 16.23 -6.58
C ILE A 213 5.55 16.89 -7.77
N SER A 214 5.26 16.09 -8.81
CA SER A 214 4.86 16.44 -10.18
C SER A 214 6.02 16.67 -11.16
N PRO A 215 5.88 16.23 -12.43
CA PRO A 215 6.85 16.53 -13.48
C PRO A 215 7.10 18.03 -13.70
N ALA A 216 6.04 18.85 -13.66
CA ALA A 216 6.13 20.29 -13.93
C ALA A 216 7.01 21.01 -12.89
N SER A 217 6.84 20.68 -11.60
CA SER A 217 7.66 21.23 -10.53
C SER A 217 9.13 20.81 -10.66
N ILE A 218 9.40 19.52 -10.93
CA ILE A 218 10.77 19.03 -11.11
C ILE A 218 11.48 19.71 -12.28
N LEU A 219 10.80 19.93 -13.39
CA LEU A 219 11.39 20.56 -14.57
C LEU A 219 11.54 22.07 -14.43
N GLY A 220 10.58 22.75 -13.80
CA GLY A 220 10.52 24.21 -13.69
C GLY A 220 11.33 24.80 -12.53
N GLU A 221 11.67 24.03 -11.50
CA GLU A 221 12.32 24.55 -10.30
C GLU A 221 13.84 24.36 -10.27
N SER A 222 14.49 25.08 -9.37
CA SER A 222 15.93 24.96 -9.12
C SER A 222 16.29 23.62 -8.47
N ASN A 223 17.56 23.23 -8.56
CA ASN A 223 18.05 21.99 -7.95
C ASN A 223 17.80 21.95 -6.43
N SER A 224 18.03 23.07 -5.74
CA SER A 224 17.81 23.16 -4.29
C SER A 224 16.34 22.99 -3.91
N ALA A 225 15.42 23.54 -4.71
CA ALA A 225 13.99 23.39 -4.49
C ALA A 225 13.54 21.95 -4.68
N VAL A 226 13.96 21.28 -5.76
CA VAL A 226 13.65 19.85 -5.98
C VAL A 226 14.22 18.96 -4.86
N GLN A 227 15.44 19.25 -4.41
CA GLN A 227 16.05 18.53 -3.28
C GLN A 227 15.26 18.71 -1.98
N GLU A 228 14.76 19.92 -1.70
CA GLU A 228 13.91 20.21 -0.55
C GLU A 228 12.59 19.43 -0.62
N GLN A 229 11.95 19.41 -1.79
CA GLN A 229 10.73 18.64 -1.98
C GLN A 229 10.96 17.14 -1.82
N PHE A 230 12.07 16.61 -2.34
CA PHE A 230 12.44 15.22 -2.11
C PHE A 230 12.68 14.93 -0.62
N ARG A 231 13.33 15.85 0.11
CA ARG A 231 13.55 15.70 1.55
C ARG A 231 12.23 15.59 2.31
N LYS A 232 11.22 16.38 1.96
CA LYS A 232 9.87 16.27 2.55
C LYS A 232 9.25 14.88 2.34
N LEU A 233 9.53 14.22 1.21
CA LEU A 233 9.10 12.83 0.99
C LEU A 233 9.84 11.83 1.90
N VAL A 234 11.11 12.08 2.21
CA VAL A 234 11.87 11.25 3.15
C VAL A 234 11.38 11.46 4.59
N GLU A 235 11.20 12.73 5.00
CA GLU A 235 10.74 13.10 6.34
C GLU A 235 9.33 12.55 6.64
N SER A 236 8.45 12.56 5.63
CA SER A 236 7.09 11.96 5.73
C SER A 236 7.06 10.43 5.59
N GLN A 237 8.21 9.77 5.44
CA GLN A 237 8.33 8.32 5.17
C GLN A 237 7.60 7.88 3.88
N GLU A 238 7.36 8.80 2.95
CA GLU A 238 6.88 8.46 1.60
C GLU A 238 7.95 7.68 0.84
N ILE A 239 9.21 8.12 0.96
CA ILE A 239 10.41 7.37 0.58
C ILE A 239 11.05 6.83 1.86
N ASN A 240 10.79 5.55 2.17
CA ASN A 240 11.22 4.91 3.41
C ASN A 240 12.73 4.56 3.45
N GLY A 241 13.24 4.18 4.63
CA GLY A 241 14.65 3.86 4.85
C GLY A 241 15.20 2.73 3.96
N GLY A 242 14.37 1.74 3.62
CA GLY A 242 14.72 0.68 2.67
C GLY A 242 14.95 1.23 1.26
N ALA A 243 14.08 2.13 0.80
CA ALA A 243 14.25 2.83 -0.46
C ALA A 243 15.52 3.70 -0.47
N ILE A 244 15.82 4.43 0.62
CA ILE A 244 17.05 5.22 0.76
C ILE A 244 18.31 4.35 0.73
N THR A 245 18.28 3.19 1.37
CA THR A 245 19.38 2.23 1.31
C THR A 245 19.59 1.73 -0.13
N GLY A 246 18.50 1.44 -0.84
CA GLY A 246 18.53 1.09 -2.27
C GLY A 246 19.13 2.20 -3.14
N LEU A 247 18.69 3.45 -2.96
CA LEU A 247 19.13 4.60 -3.76
C LEU A 247 20.58 5.01 -3.47
N SER A 248 20.98 5.00 -2.20
CA SER A 248 22.33 5.41 -1.78
C SER A 248 23.42 4.48 -2.32
N GLY A 249 23.13 3.19 -2.50
CA GLY A 249 24.05 2.25 -3.13
C GLY A 249 24.44 2.59 -4.58
N HIS A 250 23.73 3.51 -5.25
CA HIS A 250 24.05 4.02 -6.59
C HIS A 250 24.32 5.53 -6.63
N ASN A 251 24.55 6.16 -5.47
CA ASN A 251 24.79 7.59 -5.31
C ASN A 251 23.63 8.46 -5.85
N PHE A 252 22.39 7.97 -5.78
CA PHE A 252 21.22 8.81 -6.06
C PHE A 252 20.83 9.66 -4.84
N THR A 253 21.04 9.11 -3.64
CA THR A 253 20.94 9.82 -2.37
C THR A 253 22.19 9.55 -1.53
N ASP A 254 22.42 10.31 -0.47
CA ASP A 254 23.28 9.84 0.62
C ASP A 254 22.52 8.89 1.57
N ARG A 255 23.19 8.44 2.64
CA ARG A 255 22.59 7.58 3.67
C ARG A 255 21.56 8.28 4.56
N LEU A 256 21.52 9.61 4.54
CA LEU A 256 20.53 10.42 5.24
C LEU A 256 19.31 10.74 4.35
N GLY A 257 19.32 10.28 3.10
CA GLY A 257 18.25 10.51 2.14
C GLY A 257 18.34 11.85 1.41
N ASN A 258 19.44 12.58 1.53
CA ASN A 258 19.64 13.79 0.74
C ASN A 258 19.92 13.41 -0.72
N LEU A 259 19.12 13.95 -1.63
CA LEU A 259 19.22 13.72 -3.06
C LEU A 259 20.55 14.28 -3.61
N GLN A 260 21.33 13.42 -4.27
CA GLN A 260 22.61 13.75 -4.89
C GLN A 260 22.43 14.17 -6.35
N GLN A 261 23.47 14.77 -6.95
CA GLN A 261 23.42 15.28 -8.33
C GLN A 261 22.94 14.20 -9.34
N ARG A 262 23.47 12.98 -9.25
CA ARG A 262 23.07 11.86 -10.12
C ARG A 262 21.61 11.47 -9.94
N GLY A 263 21.09 11.54 -8.71
CA GLY A 263 19.67 11.26 -8.42
C GLY A 263 18.76 12.35 -8.97
N LEU A 264 19.22 13.60 -8.91
CA LEU A 264 18.51 14.75 -9.46
C LEU A 264 18.42 14.71 -10.98
N GLU A 265 19.51 14.35 -11.66
CA GLU A 265 19.52 14.13 -13.12
C GLU A 265 18.51 13.06 -13.52
N LEU A 266 18.51 11.92 -12.81
CA LEU A 266 17.55 10.84 -13.06
C LEU A 266 16.11 11.29 -12.80
N LEU A 267 15.84 12.03 -11.72
CA LEU A 267 14.50 12.59 -11.46
C LEU A 267 14.03 13.51 -12.58
N ARG A 268 14.91 14.38 -13.10
CA ARG A 268 14.57 15.28 -14.21
C ARG A 268 14.31 14.53 -15.51
N GLU A 269 15.08 13.47 -15.80
CA GLU A 269 14.82 12.63 -16.98
C GLU A 269 13.51 11.85 -16.86
N ILE A 270 13.20 11.34 -15.67
CA ILE A 270 11.88 10.74 -15.42
C ILE A 270 10.80 11.82 -15.57
N ALA A 271 10.97 13.02 -15.02
CA ALA A 271 9.97 14.08 -15.20
C ALA A 271 9.78 14.48 -16.67
N ALA A 272 10.83 14.49 -17.48
CA ALA A 272 10.75 14.83 -18.90
C ALA A 272 10.04 13.77 -19.75
N GLY A 273 10.06 12.51 -19.32
CA GLY A 273 9.43 11.40 -20.07
C GLY A 273 7.94 11.17 -19.77
N TYR A 274 7.39 11.88 -18.78
CA TYR A 274 6.09 11.55 -18.20
C TYR A 274 5.21 12.77 -17.95
N GLN A 275 3.91 12.54 -17.91
CA GLN A 275 2.91 13.51 -17.48
C GLN A 275 2.01 12.93 -16.40
N LEU A 276 1.51 13.81 -15.55
CA LEU A 276 0.56 13.45 -14.51
C LEU A 276 -0.86 13.64 -15.04
N VAL A 277 -1.67 12.58 -15.01
CA VAL A 277 -3.08 12.61 -15.43
C VAL A 277 -3.96 12.16 -14.28
N ALA A 278 -5.18 12.69 -14.22
CA ALA A 278 -6.17 12.17 -13.28
C ALA A 278 -6.46 10.70 -13.61
N ALA A 279 -6.38 9.83 -12.60
CA ALA A 279 -6.77 8.44 -12.75
C ALA A 279 -8.29 8.36 -12.99
N ALA A 280 -8.69 7.47 -13.90
CA ALA A 280 -10.09 7.20 -14.22
C ALA A 280 -10.78 6.39 -13.13
#